data_AF-A0A0K2RCZ0-F1
#
_entry.id   AF-A0A0K2RCZ0-F1
#
_cell.length_a   1.000
_cell.length_b   1.000
_cell.length_c   1.000
_cell.angle_alpha   90.00
_cell.angle_beta   90.00
_cell.angle_gamma   90.00
#
_symmetry.space_group_name_H-M   'P 1'
#
loop_
_entity.id
_entity.type
_entity.pdbx_description
1 polymer ?
#
loop_
_entity_poly.entity_id
_entity_poly.type
_entity_poly.pdbx_seq_one_letter_code
_entity_poly.pdbx_strand_id
1 'polypeptide(L)'
;MGLYRAVKNEHLPVNAFGWEIDPVGFRTTMRRLWDRYQLPLIITENGLGALDELVDGRVRDDYRIEFLKLHLEQIRLAISDGVDVFGYCPWTAIDVISTHQGISKRYGFIYVDRTEDDLKELAGYGRTASSGTRTSSPPAVSHCPSEDGPAVRAPVVRGILPRTTP
;
A
#
# COMPACT_ATOMS: atom_id res chain seq x y z
N MET A 1 15.48 15.17 2.32
CA MET A 1 14.51 15.32 1.19
C MET A 1 15.30 15.78 -0.02
N GLY A 2 15.28 15.01 -1.11
CA GLY A 2 15.98 15.39 -2.35
C GLY A 2 15.29 16.59 -3.01
N LEU A 3 16.07 17.48 -3.60
CA LEU A 3 15.55 18.61 -4.39
C LEU A 3 15.05 18.07 -5.74
N TYR A 4 13.76 18.25 -6.05
CA TYR A 4 13.21 17.88 -7.36
C TYR A 4 12.31 19.01 -7.88
N ARG A 5 12.16 19.09 -9.21
CA ARG A 5 11.21 19.98 -9.87
C ARG A 5 10.03 19.15 -10.36
N ALA A 6 8.84 19.41 -9.85
CA ALA A 6 7.63 18.82 -10.42
C ALA A 6 7.41 19.41 -11.82
N VAL A 7 7.29 18.54 -12.83
CA VAL A 7 6.96 18.90 -14.20
C VAL A 7 5.69 18.15 -14.55
N LYS A 8 4.67 18.87 -14.99
CA LYS A 8 3.39 18.28 -15.39
C LYS A 8 3.45 17.84 -16.85
N ASN A 9 2.91 16.65 -17.14
CA ASN A 9 2.74 16.14 -18.49
C ASN A 9 1.25 16.21 -18.88
N GLU A 10 0.92 17.08 -19.85
CA GLU A 10 -0.46 17.30 -20.29
C GLU A 10 -1.08 16.10 -21.04
N HIS A 11 -0.26 15.14 -21.44
CA HIS A 11 -0.72 13.94 -22.15
C HIS A 11 -1.09 12.78 -21.23
N LEU A 12 -0.83 12.90 -19.92
CA LEU A 12 -1.11 11.83 -18.96
C LEU A 12 -2.44 12.08 -18.24
N PRO A 13 -3.25 11.01 -18.05
CA PRO A 13 -4.42 11.11 -17.20
C PRO A 13 -3.99 11.37 -15.74
N VAL A 14 -4.78 12.17 -15.05
CA VAL A 14 -4.53 12.57 -13.66
C VAL A 14 -5.71 12.13 -12.80
N ASN A 15 -5.44 11.52 -11.65
CA ASN A 15 -6.49 11.12 -10.72
C ASN A 15 -7.03 12.31 -9.89
N ALA A 16 -8.04 12.05 -9.06
CA ALA A 16 -8.65 13.06 -8.17
C ALA A 16 -7.66 13.72 -7.18
N PHE A 17 -6.48 13.14 -6.98
CA PHE A 17 -5.45 13.63 -6.07
C PHE A 17 -4.26 14.27 -6.79
N GLY A 18 -4.39 14.55 -8.09
CA GLY A 18 -3.33 15.20 -8.86
C GLY A 18 -2.17 14.29 -9.26
N TRP A 19 -2.32 12.96 -9.14
CA TRP A 19 -1.28 12.00 -9.53
C TRP A 19 -1.46 11.61 -10.99
N GLU A 20 -0.41 11.80 -11.78
CA GLU A 20 -0.31 11.33 -13.15
C GLU A 20 -0.21 9.80 -13.18
N ILE A 21 -0.97 9.17 -14.06
CA ILE A 21 -0.96 7.71 -14.24
C ILE A 21 -0.15 7.40 -15.51
N ASP A 22 1.10 6.95 -15.32
CA ASP A 22 2.02 6.61 -16.40
C ASP A 22 2.56 5.17 -16.29
N PRO A 23 1.83 4.19 -16.81
CA PRO A 23 2.31 2.80 -16.80
C PRO A 23 3.58 2.64 -17.67
N VAL A 24 3.77 3.42 -18.73
CA VAL A 24 4.96 3.35 -19.61
C VAL A 24 6.21 3.87 -18.90
N GLY A 25 6.05 4.93 -18.11
CA GLY A 25 7.08 5.44 -17.20
C GLY A 25 7.54 4.39 -16.20
N PHE A 26 6.64 3.51 -15.75
CA PHE A 26 6.96 2.40 -14.87
C PHE A 26 7.94 1.40 -15.52
N ARG A 27 7.65 0.94 -16.74
CA ARG A 27 8.57 0.12 -17.55
C ARG A 27 9.91 0.81 -17.79
N THR A 28 9.85 2.08 -18.19
CA THR A 28 11.06 2.88 -18.44
C THR A 28 11.95 2.96 -17.19
N THR A 29 11.34 3.10 -16.01
CA THR A 29 12.05 3.15 -14.73
C THR A 29 12.73 1.83 -14.43
N MET A 30 12.03 0.70 -14.58
CA MET A 30 12.62 -0.63 -14.38
C MET A 30 13.81 -0.88 -15.31
N ARG A 31 13.69 -0.54 -16.60
CA ARG A 31 14.79 -0.65 -17.56
C ARG A 31 15.99 0.20 -17.17
N ARG A 32 15.77 1.47 -16.78
CA ARG A 32 16.85 2.36 -16.35
C ARG A 32 17.58 1.85 -15.11
N LEU A 33 16.85 1.30 -14.14
CA LEU A 33 17.44 0.71 -12.94
C LEU A 33 18.26 -0.54 -13.30
N TRP A 34 17.71 -1.40 -14.17
CA TRP A 34 18.41 -2.58 -14.66
C TRP A 34 19.69 -2.21 -15.42
N ASP A 35 19.59 -1.36 -16.44
CA ASP A 35 20.73 -0.90 -17.25
C ASP A 35 21.86 -0.32 -16.39
N ARG A 36 21.50 0.35 -15.28
CA ARG A 36 22.47 0.98 -14.39
C ARG A 36 23.12 0.02 -13.39
N TYR A 37 22.35 -0.90 -12.82
CA TYR A 37 22.79 -1.69 -11.66
C TYR A 37 22.92 -3.18 -11.94
N GLN A 38 22.15 -3.73 -12.89
CA GLN A 38 22.10 -5.16 -13.21
C GLN A 38 21.84 -6.03 -11.97
N LEU A 39 21.03 -5.54 -11.03
CA LEU A 39 20.61 -6.26 -9.84
C LEU A 39 19.13 -6.64 -9.95
N PRO A 40 18.74 -7.85 -9.48
CA PRO A 40 17.34 -8.28 -9.49
C PRO A 40 16.41 -7.28 -8.79
N LEU A 41 15.27 -7.00 -9.41
CA LEU A 41 14.31 -6.01 -8.93
C LEU A 41 13.11 -6.67 -8.25
N ILE A 42 12.66 -6.05 -7.16
CA ILE A 42 11.36 -6.28 -6.54
C ILE A 42 10.63 -4.95 -6.47
N ILE A 43 9.38 -4.94 -6.94
CA ILE A 43 8.50 -3.79 -6.77
C ILE A 43 7.92 -3.90 -5.37
N THR A 44 8.39 -3.07 -4.44
CA THR A 44 7.95 -3.11 -3.05
C THR A 44 6.60 -2.43 -2.84
N GLU A 45 6.29 -1.43 -3.68
CA GLU A 45 5.05 -0.66 -3.59
C GLU A 45 4.60 -0.20 -4.98
N ASN A 46 3.34 -0.49 -5.33
CA ASN A 46 2.62 0.11 -6.43
C ASN A 46 1.10 -0.01 -6.19
N GLY A 47 0.35 1.06 -6.42
CA GLY A 47 -1.09 1.05 -6.23
C GLY A 47 -1.72 2.42 -6.46
N LEU A 48 -3.04 2.46 -6.42
CA LEU A 48 -3.83 3.65 -6.67
C LEU A 48 -4.63 4.03 -5.44
N GLY A 49 -4.34 5.23 -4.93
CA GLY A 49 -5.19 5.89 -3.95
C GLY A 49 -6.41 6.48 -4.63
N ALA A 50 -7.61 6.12 -4.17
CA ALA A 50 -8.89 6.58 -4.71
C ALA A 50 -9.88 6.86 -3.56
N LEU A 51 -11.02 7.44 -3.91
CA LEU A 51 -12.18 7.52 -3.02
C LEU A 51 -13.05 6.28 -3.31
N ASP A 52 -13.23 5.42 -2.32
CA ASP A 52 -14.09 4.24 -2.45
C ASP A 52 -15.44 4.51 -1.78
N GLU A 53 -16.52 4.08 -2.43
CA GLU A 53 -17.88 4.18 -1.91
C GLU A 53 -18.43 2.78 -1.61
N LEU A 54 -19.00 2.61 -0.42
CA LEU A 54 -19.66 1.38 -0.02
C LEU A 54 -21.16 1.46 -0.40
N VAL A 55 -21.55 0.73 -1.43
CA VAL A 55 -22.94 0.66 -1.92
C VAL A 55 -23.44 -0.78 -1.78
N ASP A 56 -24.54 -0.98 -1.06
CA ASP A 56 -25.12 -2.31 -0.80
C ASP A 56 -24.11 -3.32 -0.22
N GLY A 57 -23.22 -2.84 0.66
CA GLY A 57 -22.18 -3.66 1.29
C GLY A 57 -21.04 -4.07 0.35
N ARG A 58 -20.93 -3.44 -0.83
CA ARG A 58 -19.87 -3.72 -1.80
C ARG A 58 -19.17 -2.43 -2.24
N VAL A 59 -17.88 -2.55 -2.51
CA VAL A 59 -17.09 -1.53 -3.20
C VAL A 59 -16.90 -1.96 -4.64
N ARG A 60 -17.10 -1.03 -5.58
CA ARG A 60 -16.81 -1.23 -7.02
C ARG A 60 -15.60 -0.38 -7.40
N ASP A 61 -14.42 -0.98 -7.39
CA ASP A 61 -13.13 -0.30 -7.60
C ASP A 61 -12.50 -0.64 -8.95
N ASP A 62 -13.30 -0.59 -10.03
CA ASP A 62 -12.84 -0.86 -11.40
C ASP A 62 -11.64 0.01 -11.82
N TYR A 63 -11.55 1.24 -11.31
CA TYR A 63 -10.40 2.13 -11.52
C TYR A 63 -9.09 1.56 -10.95
N ARG A 64 -9.15 0.85 -9.82
CA ARG A 64 -7.98 0.25 -9.16
C ARG A 64 -7.55 -1.00 -9.90
N ILE A 65 -8.52 -1.81 -10.33
CA ILE A 65 -8.29 -2.98 -11.17
C ILE A 65 -7.60 -2.56 -12.48
N GLU A 66 -8.12 -1.55 -13.17
CA GLU A 66 -7.56 -1.07 -14.44
C GLU A 66 -6.15 -0.50 -14.24
N PHE A 67 -5.93 0.31 -13.19
CA PHE A 67 -4.60 0.83 -12.87
C PHE A 67 -3.57 -0.30 -12.70
N LEU A 68 -3.90 -1.31 -11.88
CA LEU A 68 -3.00 -2.42 -11.60
C LEU A 68 -2.75 -3.25 -12.84
N LYS A 69 -3.79 -3.53 -13.62
CA LYS A 69 -3.68 -4.27 -14.88
C LYS A 69 -2.70 -3.58 -15.84
N LEU A 70 -2.86 -2.28 -16.06
CA LEU A 70 -1.97 -1.50 -16.93
C LEU A 70 -0.51 -1.52 -16.44
N HIS A 71 -0.27 -1.46 -15.13
CA HIS A 71 1.10 -1.49 -14.58
C HIS A 71 1.70 -2.90 -14.64
N LEU A 72 0.93 -3.94 -14.34
CA LEU A 72 1.36 -5.34 -14.43
C LEU A 72 1.69 -5.74 -15.88
N GLU A 73 0.95 -5.24 -16.87
CA GLU A 73 1.28 -5.40 -18.29
C GLU A 73 2.66 -4.79 -18.60
N GLN A 74 2.99 -3.64 -18.02
CA GLN A 74 4.29 -3.00 -18.23
C GLN A 74 5.44 -3.70 -17.49
N ILE A 75 5.19 -4.32 -16.34
CA ILE A 75 6.16 -5.25 -15.71
C ILE A 75 6.42 -6.44 -16.62
N ARG A 76 5.37 -7.05 -17.16
CA ARG A 76 5.49 -8.19 -18.08
C ARG A 76 6.36 -7.83 -19.29
N LEU A 77 6.14 -6.65 -19.87
CA LEU A 77 6.95 -6.13 -20.98
C LEU A 77 8.40 -5.85 -20.57
N ALA A 78 8.65 -5.30 -19.37
CA ALA A 78 10.01 -5.09 -18.87
C ALA A 78 10.77 -6.41 -18.70
N ILE A 79 10.10 -7.46 -18.20
CA ILE A 79 10.68 -8.81 -18.12
C ILE A 79 11.01 -9.32 -19.53
N SER A 80 10.12 -9.11 -20.51
CA SER A 80 10.40 -9.45 -21.92
C SER A 80 11.56 -8.65 -22.52
N ASP A 81 11.85 -7.45 -22.01
CA ASP A 81 13.03 -6.67 -22.40
C ASP A 81 14.34 -7.15 -21.75
N GLY A 82 14.28 -8.16 -20.87
CA GLY A 82 15.44 -8.72 -20.18
C GLY A 82 15.71 -8.18 -18.78
N VAL A 83 14.77 -7.40 -18.20
CA VAL A 83 14.88 -6.97 -16.80
C VAL A 83 14.54 -8.14 -15.86
N ASP A 84 15.41 -8.45 -14.91
CA ASP A 84 15.12 -9.46 -13.89
C ASP A 84 14.23 -8.87 -12.78
N VAL A 85 12.93 -9.19 -12.85
CA VAL A 85 11.94 -8.84 -11.82
C VAL A 85 11.43 -10.11 -11.17
N PHE A 86 11.67 -10.27 -9.87
CA PHE A 86 11.31 -11.50 -9.15
C PHE A 86 10.10 -11.36 -8.22
N GLY A 87 9.58 -10.15 -8.01
CA GLY A 87 8.46 -9.92 -7.10
C GLY A 87 7.72 -8.60 -7.31
N TYR A 88 6.44 -8.61 -6.91
CA TYR A 88 5.55 -7.45 -6.94
C TYR A 88 4.68 -7.44 -5.68
N CYS A 89 4.78 -6.35 -4.91
CA CYS A 89 4.04 -6.12 -3.68
C CYS A 89 3.11 -4.91 -3.89
N PRO A 90 1.79 -5.13 -4.05
CA PRO A 90 0.85 -4.04 -4.23
C PRO A 90 0.66 -3.24 -2.94
N TRP A 91 0.49 -1.93 -3.09
CA TRP A 91 0.13 -1.02 -2.02
C TRP A 91 -1.37 -0.70 -2.11
N THR A 92 -2.25 -1.25 -1.27
CA THR A 92 -2.01 -2.16 -0.13
C THR A 92 -2.99 -3.33 -0.12
N ALA A 93 -2.72 -4.34 0.71
CA ALA A 93 -3.67 -5.42 0.93
C ALA A 93 -4.97 -4.93 1.63
N ILE A 94 -4.84 -4.09 2.64
CA ILE A 94 -5.93 -3.54 3.45
C ILE A 94 -5.88 -2.01 3.43
N ASP A 95 -7.02 -1.34 3.56
CA ASP A 95 -7.03 0.12 3.71
C ASP A 95 -6.19 0.58 4.91
N VAL A 96 -5.40 1.63 4.68
CA VAL A 96 -4.50 2.24 5.66
C VAL A 96 -4.76 3.74 5.77
N ILE A 97 -4.41 4.32 6.91
CA ILE A 97 -4.49 5.77 7.11
C ILE A 97 -3.39 6.42 6.27
N SER A 98 -3.79 7.26 5.31
CA SER A 98 -2.83 7.97 4.47
C SER A 98 -2.16 9.12 5.22
N THR A 99 -0.89 9.38 4.93
CA THR A 99 -0.08 10.41 5.63
C THR A 99 -0.66 11.82 5.53
N HIS A 100 -1.34 12.14 4.42
CA HIS A 100 -1.78 13.52 4.11
C HIS A 100 -3.28 13.67 3.93
N GLN A 101 -4.05 12.57 3.81
CA GLN A 101 -5.47 12.61 3.43
C GLN A 101 -6.36 11.71 4.30
N GLY A 102 -5.86 11.23 5.43
CA GLY A 102 -6.61 10.39 6.36
C GLY A 102 -7.03 9.05 5.75
N ILE A 103 -8.11 8.45 6.28
CA ILE A 103 -8.71 7.21 5.79
C ILE A 103 -9.60 7.40 4.55
N SER A 104 -9.99 8.64 4.25
CA SER A 104 -10.84 8.96 3.09
C SER A 104 -10.19 8.55 1.77
N LYS A 105 -8.85 8.63 1.69
CA LYS A 105 -8.06 8.11 0.57
C LYS A 105 -7.68 6.64 0.80
N ARG A 106 -8.22 5.76 -0.03
CA ARG A 106 -8.14 4.30 0.11
C ARG A 106 -7.27 3.65 -0.94
N TYR A 107 -6.56 2.60 -0.54
CA TYR A 107 -5.57 1.89 -1.36
C TYR A 107 -5.80 0.37 -1.34
N GLY A 108 -6.56 -0.13 -0.36
CA GLY A 108 -6.65 -1.54 -0.06
C GLY A 108 -7.48 -2.32 -1.07
N PHE A 109 -7.17 -3.61 -1.22
CA PHE A 109 -8.11 -4.57 -1.79
C PHE A 109 -9.21 -4.94 -0.78
N ILE A 110 -8.87 -4.86 0.51
CA ILE A 110 -9.78 -5.12 1.62
C ILE A 110 -10.22 -3.78 2.19
N TYR A 111 -11.49 -3.46 1.94
CA TYR A 111 -12.14 -2.26 2.47
C TYR A 111 -12.26 -2.34 3.99
N VAL A 112 -11.88 -1.25 4.66
CA VAL A 112 -12.03 -1.09 6.12
C VAL A 112 -13.18 -0.14 6.39
N ASP A 113 -14.28 -0.64 6.95
CA ASP A 113 -15.45 0.18 7.25
C ASP A 113 -15.21 1.08 8.45
N ARG A 114 -14.73 2.28 8.17
CA ARG A 114 -14.56 3.38 9.12
C ARG A 114 -14.47 4.71 8.38
N THR A 115 -14.61 5.79 9.13
CA THR A 115 -14.32 7.17 8.72
C THR A 115 -13.15 7.73 9.54
N GLU A 116 -12.82 9.01 9.33
CA GLU A 116 -11.78 9.69 10.13
C GLU A 116 -12.12 9.63 11.63
N ASP A 117 -13.38 9.91 11.97
CA ASP A 117 -13.84 10.12 13.34
C ASP A 117 -14.69 8.96 13.90
N ASP A 118 -15.12 8.01 13.06
CA ASP A 118 -16.00 6.90 13.45
C ASP A 118 -15.45 5.54 12.99
N LEU A 119 -15.40 4.58 13.91
CA LEU A 119 -14.96 3.21 13.66
C LEU A 119 -16.02 2.31 13.04
N LYS A 120 -17.28 2.75 12.92
CA LYS A 120 -18.41 1.99 12.36
C LYS A 120 -18.44 0.53 12.83
N GLU A 121 -18.66 -0.44 11.95
CA GLU A 121 -18.80 -1.87 12.30
C GLU A 121 -17.50 -2.55 12.76
N LEU A 122 -16.35 -1.87 12.70
CA LEU A 122 -15.07 -2.40 13.16
C LEU A 122 -15.02 -2.69 14.68
N ALA A 123 -16.05 -2.28 15.43
CA ALA A 123 -16.20 -2.55 16.86
C ALA A 123 -16.41 -4.05 17.19
N GLY A 124 -16.81 -4.89 16.22
CA GLY A 124 -17.17 -6.30 16.45
C GLY A 124 -16.01 -7.30 16.50
N TYR A 125 -14.85 -7.00 15.89
CA TYR A 125 -13.69 -7.90 15.90
C TYR A 125 -12.76 -7.55 17.06
N GLY A 126 -13.10 -8.01 18.27
CA GLY A 126 -12.18 -8.01 19.42
C GLY A 126 -12.22 -6.79 20.34
N ARG A 127 -13.34 -6.05 20.41
CA ARG A 127 -13.64 -5.23 21.58
C ARG A 127 -14.83 -5.82 22.33
N THR A 128 -14.56 -6.79 23.21
CA THR A 128 -15.35 -6.89 24.44
C THR A 128 -15.09 -5.62 25.24
N ALA A 129 -15.76 -4.53 24.86
CA ALA A 129 -15.96 -3.41 25.76
C ALA A 129 -16.85 -3.95 26.87
N SER A 130 -16.25 -4.31 28.01
CA SER A 130 -17.00 -4.45 29.24
C SER A 130 -17.80 -3.17 29.41
N SER A 131 -19.11 -3.30 29.54
CA SER A 131 -20.04 -2.24 29.85
C SER A 131 -19.71 -1.67 31.23
N GLY A 132 -18.74 -0.76 31.27
CA GLY A 132 -18.38 0.04 32.43
C GLY A 132 -18.83 1.47 32.16
N THR A 133 -19.92 1.85 32.83
CA THR A 133 -20.45 3.21 32.92
C THR A 133 -19.30 4.20 33.16
N ARG A 134 -18.95 5.04 32.18
CA ARG A 134 -17.96 6.11 32.39
C ARG A 134 -18.65 7.35 32.91
N THR A 135 -18.68 7.50 34.24
CA THR A 135 -18.82 8.79 34.89
C THR A 135 -17.49 9.55 34.84
N SER A 136 -17.55 10.75 34.25
CA SER A 136 -16.74 11.97 34.43
C SER A 136 -15.22 11.92 34.72
N SER A 137 -14.51 12.63 33.83
CA SER A 137 -13.19 13.31 33.96
C SER A 137 -11.98 12.61 33.34
N PRO A 138 -11.17 13.32 32.50
CA PRO A 138 -9.97 12.74 31.89
C PRO A 138 -8.79 12.73 32.88
N PRO A 139 -8.02 11.63 32.99
CA PRO A 139 -6.79 11.67 33.77
C PRO A 139 -5.65 12.26 32.92
N ALA A 140 -4.76 12.97 33.60
CA ALA A 140 -3.62 13.68 33.07
C ALA A 140 -2.61 12.76 32.36
N VAL A 141 -1.96 13.32 31.34
CA VAL A 141 -0.87 12.68 30.57
C VAL A 141 0.34 12.49 31.47
N SER A 142 0.61 11.25 31.91
CA SER A 142 1.86 10.86 32.55
C SER A 142 2.82 10.23 31.53
N HIS A 143 4.08 10.66 31.60
CA HIS A 143 5.24 10.34 30.78
C HIS A 143 5.31 8.95 30.10
N CYS A 144 5.84 8.97 28.87
CA CYS A 144 6.28 7.81 28.11
C CYS A 144 7.52 7.18 28.77
N PRO A 145 7.53 5.89 29.16
CA PRO A 145 8.74 5.24 29.64
C PRO A 145 9.65 4.82 28.48
N SER A 146 10.95 4.99 28.69
CA SER A 146 12.06 4.63 27.79
C SER A 146 12.11 3.14 27.44
N GLU A 147 12.56 2.88 26.21
CA GLU A 147 12.77 1.55 25.63
C GLU A 147 13.84 0.76 26.41
N ASP A 148 13.46 -0.31 27.08
CA ASP A 148 14.35 -1.43 27.43
C ASP A 148 13.48 -2.65 27.81
N GLY A 149 13.23 -3.53 26.84
CA GLY A 149 12.53 -4.81 27.03
C GLY A 149 12.97 -5.82 25.96
N PRO A 150 13.09 -7.12 26.28
CA PRO A 150 13.77 -8.08 25.41
C PRO A 150 12.98 -8.37 24.14
N ALA A 151 13.68 -8.34 23.00
CA ALA A 151 13.12 -8.61 21.67
C ALA A 151 12.45 -9.99 21.59
N VAL A 152 11.15 -10.01 21.27
CA VAL A 152 10.41 -11.23 20.93
C VAL A 152 10.88 -11.71 19.55
N ARG A 153 11.57 -12.85 19.50
CA ARG A 153 12.00 -13.49 18.24
C ARG A 153 10.80 -14.04 17.47
N ALA A 154 10.61 -13.56 16.24
CA ALA A 154 9.70 -14.18 15.28
C ALA A 154 10.27 -15.52 14.77
N PRO A 155 9.42 -16.54 14.50
CA PRO A 155 9.88 -17.84 14.04
C PRO A 155 10.38 -17.79 12.59
N VAL A 156 11.56 -18.38 12.37
CA VAL A 156 12.18 -18.58 11.05
C VAL A 156 11.44 -19.70 10.31
N VAL A 157 10.81 -19.37 9.18
CA VAL A 157 10.29 -20.36 8.23
C VAL A 157 11.47 -20.87 7.39
N ARG A 158 11.92 -22.10 7.68
CA ARG A 158 12.88 -22.84 6.84
C ARG A 158 12.12 -23.56 5.73
N GLY A 159 12.51 -23.32 4.48
CA GLY A 159 12.02 -24.09 3.32
C GLY A 159 12.68 -23.67 2.02
N ILE A 160 13.96 -24.01 1.82
CA ILE A 160 14.61 -24.00 0.50
C ILE A 160 14.83 -25.47 0.12
N LEU A 161 14.08 -25.94 -0.87
CA LEU A 161 14.38 -27.17 -1.61
C LEU A 161 15.43 -26.85 -2.68
N PRO A 162 16.50 -27.67 -2.82
CA PRO A 162 17.50 -27.46 -3.86
C PRO A 162 16.94 -27.83 -5.23
N ARG A 163 17.12 -26.94 -6.22
CA ARG A 163 16.93 -27.27 -7.64
C ARG A 163 18.10 -28.12 -8.09
N THR A 164 17.83 -29.35 -8.49
CA THR A 164 18.72 -30.13 -9.34
C THR A 164 18.47 -29.73 -10.80
N THR A 165 19.52 -29.31 -11.49
CA THR A 165 19.56 -29.25 -12.96
C THR A 165 20.51 -30.33 -13.45
N PRO A 166 20.22 -31.01 -14.58
CA PRO A 166 21.26 -31.69 -15.35
C PRO A 166 22.20 -30.68 -16.01
#